data_AF-A0A0D2C486-F1
#
_entry.id   AF-A0A0D2C486-F1
#
_cell.length_a   1.000
_cell.length_b   1.000
_cell.length_c   1.000
_cell.angle_alpha   90.00
_cell.angle_beta   90.00
_cell.angle_gamma   90.00
#
_symmetry.space_group_name_H-M   'P 1'
#
loop_
_entity.id
_entity.type
_entity.pdbx_description
1 polymer ?
#
loop_
_entity_poly.entity_id
_entity_poly.type
_entity_poly.pdbx_seq_one_letter_code
_entity_poly.pdbx_strand_id
1 'polypeptide(L)' 'MEHYDKIFNVNLKASIGKGTEAKEKLRRIEEMLPMGRVTEPEDIANAAWFLGSEQSSFMTGATVAVDGGRGV' A
#
# COMPACT_ATOMS: atom_id res chain seq x y z
N MET A 1 13.76 -0.69 10.62
CA MET A 1 13.12 -1.62 9.68
C MET A 1 12.04 -2.44 10.39
N GLU A 2 12.34 -3.25 11.42
CA GLU A 2 11.32 -4.04 12.17
C GLU A 2 10.20 -3.25 12.86
N HIS A 3 10.37 -1.94 13.12
CA HIS A 3 9.37 -1.15 13.85
C HIS A 3 8.20 -0.69 12.95
N TYR A 4 8.39 -0.59 11.64
CA TYR A 4 7.36 -0.14 10.69
C TYR A 4 6.38 -1.27 10.32
N ASP A 5 6.85 -2.52 10.33
CA ASP A 5 6.03 -3.72 10.13
C ASP A 5 4.85 -3.79 11.11
N LYS A 6 4.99 -3.26 12.33
CA LYS A 6 3.95 -3.33 13.36
C LYS A 6 2.84 -2.28 13.23
N ILE A 7 3.04 -1.20 12.48
CA ILE A 7 2.06 -0.09 12.46
C ILE A 7 1.00 -0.29 11.35
N PHE A 8 1.38 -0.83 10.18
CA PHE A 8 0.44 -1.00 9.06
C PHE A 8 -0.02 -2.44 8.84
N ASN A 9 0.84 -3.43 9.11
CA ASN A 9 0.52 -4.86 8.90
C ASN A 9 -0.53 -5.37 9.91
N VAL A 10 -0.94 -4.52 10.86
CA VAL A 10 -1.96 -4.81 11.87
C VAL A 10 -3.39 -4.64 11.34
N ASN A 11 -3.67 -3.75 10.38
CA ASN A 11 -5.06 -3.45 9.99
C ASN A 11 -5.64 -4.34 8.89
N LEU A 12 -4.88 -4.68 7.84
CA LEU A 12 -5.40 -5.58 6.81
C LEU A 12 -5.51 -7.01 7.35
N LYS A 13 -4.48 -7.52 8.03
CA LYS A 13 -4.49 -8.85 8.67
C LYS A 13 -5.56 -8.96 9.75
N ALA A 14 -5.85 -7.89 10.50
CA ALA A 14 -6.97 -7.89 11.44
C ALA A 14 -8.35 -7.95 10.73
N SER A 15 -8.48 -7.33 9.55
CA SER A 15 -9.76 -7.22 8.84
C SER A 15 -10.12 -8.46 7.99
N ILE A 16 -9.13 -9.22 7.51
CA ILE A 16 -9.34 -10.42 6.67
C ILE A 16 -9.57 -11.71 7.47
N GLY A 17 -9.37 -11.71 8.79
CA GLY A 17 -9.53 -12.88 9.65
C GLY A 17 -8.26 -13.76 9.74
N LYS A 18 -8.42 -15.03 10.15
CA LYS A 18 -7.30 -15.99 10.32
C LYS A 18 -7.50 -17.25 9.48
N GLY A 19 -6.40 -17.98 9.25
CA GLY A 19 -6.44 -19.29 8.60
C GLY A 19 -6.62 -19.22 7.08
N THR A 20 -7.20 -20.27 6.51
CA THR A 20 -7.38 -20.44 5.06
C THR A 20 -8.31 -19.38 4.45
N GLU A 21 -9.34 -18.96 5.18
CA GLU A 21 -10.27 -17.91 4.75
C GLU A 21 -9.57 -16.56 4.55
N ALA A 22 -8.62 -16.21 5.42
CA ALA A 22 -7.85 -14.98 5.30
C ALA A 22 -6.96 -14.96 4.05
N LYS A 23 -6.36 -16.11 3.70
CA LYS A 23 -5.56 -16.27 2.49
C LYS A 23 -6.42 -16.11 1.24
N GLU A 24 -7.62 -16.68 1.24
CA GLU A 24 -8.57 -16.55 0.13
C GLU A 24 -9.03 -15.10 -0.06
N LYS A 25 -9.34 -14.39 1.03
CA LYS A 25 -9.69 -12.96 0.97
C LYS A 25 -8.53 -12.11 0.45
N LEU A 26 -7.29 -12.38 0.87
CA LEU A 26 -6.12 -11.69 0.33
C LEU A 26 -5.96 -11.91 -1.17
N ARG A 27 -6.06 -13.16 -1.64
CA ARG A 27 -5.99 -13.46 -3.08
C ARG A 27 -7.02 -12.67 -3.88
N ARG A 28 -8.26 -12.62 -3.40
CA ARG A 28 -9.32 -11.83 -4.06
C ARG A 28 -9.00 -10.34 -4.09
N ILE A 29 -8.40 -9.80 -3.03
CA ILE A 29 -7.94 -8.41 -3.01
C ILE A 29 -6.83 -8.21 -4.05
N GLU A 30 -5.83 -9.08 -4.08
CA GLU A 30 -4.72 -9.02 -5.05
C GLU A 30 -5.22 -9.10 -6.50
N GLU A 31 -6.20 -9.96 -6.79
CA GLU A 31 -6.83 -10.10 -8.11
C GLU A 31 -7.59 -8.84 -8.56
N MET A 32 -8.11 -8.05 -7.61
CA MET A 32 -8.79 -6.78 -7.90
C MET A 32 -7.81 -5.62 -8.14
N LEU A 33 -6.53 -5.79 -7.81
CA LEU A 33 -5.51 -4.76 -7.99
C LEU A 33 -4.78 -5.03 -9.30
N PRO A 34 -4.71 -4.07 -10.25
CA PRO A 34 -3.97 -4.26 -11.51
C PRO A 34 -2.51 -4.68 -11.31
N MET A 35 -1.86 -4.26 -10.22
CA MET A 35 -0.49 -4.66 -9.90
C MET A 35 -0.37 -6.08 -9.30
N GLY A 36 -1.48 -6.78 -9.04
CA GLY A 36 -1.50 -8.16 -8.56
C GLY A 36 -0.94 -8.37 -7.15
N ARG A 37 -0.78 -7.30 -6.37
CA ARG A 37 -0.32 -7.34 -4.98
C ARG A 37 -0.94 -6.22 -4.16
N VAL A 38 -1.06 -6.46 -2.87
CA VAL A 38 -1.45 -5.42 -1.91
C VAL A 38 -0.35 -4.35 -1.81
N THR A 39 -0.77 -3.10 -1.62
CA THR A 39 0.14 -1.99 -1.29
C THR A 39 0.80 -2.24 0.06
N GLU A 40 2.12 -2.19 0.09
CA GLU A 40 2.93 -2.34 1.30
C GLU A 40 3.31 -0.95 1.85
N PRO A 41 3.69 -0.83 3.14
CA PRO A 41 4.08 0.44 3.74
C PRO A 41 5.21 1.15 2.97
N GLU A 42 6.13 0.39 2.40
CA GLU A 42 7.26 0.89 1.62
C GLU A 42 6.79 1.62 0.36
N ASP A 43 5.66 1.24 -0.25
CA ASP A 43 5.13 1.93 -1.42
C ASP A 43 4.74 3.37 -1.08
N ILE A 44 4.07 3.56 0.06
CA ILE A 44 3.68 4.88 0.58
C ILE A 44 4.90 5.67 1.00
N ALA A 45 5.84 5.04 1.73
CA ALA A 45 7.06 5.68 2.19
C ALA A 45 7.92 6.18 1.04
N ASN A 46 8.06 5.39 -0.03
CA ASN A 46 8.81 5.78 -1.22
C ASN A 46 8.16 6.95 -1.97
N ALA A 47 6.83 6.94 -2.10
CA ALA A 47 6.11 8.06 -2.71
C ALA A 47 6.26 9.35 -1.88
N ALA A 48 6.11 9.26 -0.56
CA ALA A 48 6.32 10.39 0.34
C ALA A 48 7.77 10.89 0.31
N TRP A 49 8.75 9.98 0.25
CA TRP A 49 10.16 10.32 0.12
C TRP A 49 10.44 11.10 -1.17
N PHE A 50 9.92 10.63 -2.31
CA PHE A 50 10.04 11.36 -3.59
C PHE A 50 9.40 12.76 -3.51
N LEU A 51 8.21 12.87 -2.94
CA LEU A 51 7.53 14.17 -2.77
C LEU A 51 8.24 15.10 -1.76
N GLY A 52 9.04 14.54 -0.86
CA GLY A 52 9.87 15.31 0.07
C GLY A 52 11.27 15.63 -0.47
N SER A 53 11.65 15.13 -1.64
CA SER A 53 12.99 15.28 -2.19
C SER A 53 13.08 16.37 -3.27
N GLU A 54 14.30 16.83 -3.56
CA GLU A 54 14.57 17.86 -4.57
C GLU A 54 14.05 17.51 -5.98
N GLN A 55 13.91 16.22 -6.27
CA GLN A 55 13.37 15.70 -7.53
C GLN A 55 11.91 16.13 -7.78
N SER A 56 11.18 16.52 -6.74
CA SER A 56 9.80 17.01 -6.83
C SER A 56 9.68 18.52 -6.57
N SER A 57 10.77 19.28 -6.63
CA SER A 57 10.85 20.71 -6.25
C SER A 57 9.85 21.66 -6.93
N PHE A 58 9.27 21.27 -8.07
CA PHE A 58 8.24 22.05 -8.78
C PHE A 58 6.85 21.39 -8.79
N MET A 59 6.66 20.32 -8.00
CA MET A 59 5.39 19.62 -7.85
C MET A 59 4.67 20.12 -6.60
N THR A 60 3.49 20.69 -6.76
CA THR A 60 2.64 21.14 -5.65
C THR A 60 1.16 21.12 -6.06
N GLY A 61 0.25 21.06 -5.08
CA GLY A 61 -1.20 21.08 -5.31
C GLY A 61 -1.79 19.82 -5.96
N ALA A 62 -1.00 18.77 -6.15
CA ALA A 62 -1.43 17.52 -6.77
C ALA A 62 -1.72 16.42 -5.73
N THR A 63 -2.67 15.55 -6.04
CA THR A 63 -2.89 14.29 -5.31
C THR A 63 -2.20 13.15 -6.06
N VAL A 64 -1.36 12.39 -5.36
CA VAL A 64 -0.68 11.22 -5.93
C VAL A 64 -1.32 9.95 -5.37
N ALA A 65 -1.98 9.18 -6.23
CA ALA A 65 -2.55 7.89 -5.86
C ALA A 65 -1.44 6.83 -5.75
N VAL A 66 -1.44 6.09 -4.63
CA VAL A 66 -0.52 4.97 -4.37
C VAL A 66 -1.37 3.78 -3.92
N ASP A 67 -2.07 3.17 -4.87
CA ASP A 67 -3.16 2.22 -4.60
C ASP A 67 -3.08 0.92 -5.43
N GLY A 68 -1.94 0.68 -6.09
CA GLY A 68 -1.77 -0.49 -6.94
C GLY A 68 -2.63 -0.49 -8.21
N GLY A 69 -3.20 0.66 -8.58
CA GLY A 69 -4.10 0.82 -9.72
C GLY A 69 -5.58 0.58 -9.41
N ARG A 70 -5.98 0.52 -8.13
CA ARG A 70 -7.38 0.24 -7.76
C ARG A 70 -8.36 1.32 -8.22
N GLY A 71 -7.93 2.58 -8.20
CA GLY A 71 -8.76 3.74 -8.51
C GLY A 71 -8.83 4.11 -10.00
N VAL A 72 -8.22 3.33 -10.89
CA VAL A 72 -8.17 3.58 -12.34
C VAL A 72 -8.87 2.51 -13.16
#